data_AF-A0A7J6XC79-F1
#
_entry.id   AF-A0A7J6XC79-F1
#
_cell.length_a   1.000
_cell.length_b   1.000
_cell.length_c   1.000
_cell.angle_alpha   90.00
_cell.angle_beta   90.00
_cell.angle_gamma   90.00
#
_symmetry.space_group_name_H-M   'P 1'
#
loop_
_entity.id
_entity.type
_entity.pdbx_description
1 polymer ?
#
loop_
_entity_poly.entity_id
_entity_poly.type
_entity_poly.pdbx_seq_one_letter_code
_entity_poly.pdbx_strand_id
1 'polypeptide(L)'
;MAVDDDDVPLDDKAKRMRDLLSSFYSPDHRHSSSSSSSAKLDAINAPSFNADQYMNLLIHKSNLDGLLQKHVQMAAEIKNLDTDLQMLVYENYNKFINATDTIKRMKNNIVGMEANMEQLLEKIMSVQSKSNVVNSSLFEKREHVEKLHRTRNLLRKVQFIYDLPTRLGKCIKTESYADAVRFFTGAMPIFKAYGDSSFQDCKRDSEDAIAIIVKVLQEKLLSDSVPTETRAEAAKLLKQLNVPEKLLSDSVPTETRAEAAKLLKQLNVPVDSIKDKLMENLELFLADLQLNSSRTESTPLDYDGLSKEGKLSNSVSVIPSEGCKTL
;
A
#
# COMPACT_ATOMS: atom_id res chain seq x y z
N MET A 1 32.17 -33.23 -15.95
CA MET A 1 33.30 -32.37 -15.54
C MET A 1 32.97 -30.99 -16.10
N ALA A 2 32.46 -30.12 -15.24
CA ALA A 2 32.04 -28.76 -15.55
C ALA A 2 33.07 -27.82 -14.92
N VAL A 3 33.57 -26.85 -15.69
CA VAL A 3 34.43 -25.72 -15.27
C VAL A 3 34.23 -24.65 -16.36
N ASP A 4 33.23 -23.79 -16.20
CA ASP A 4 33.33 -22.36 -15.84
C ASP A 4 33.37 -21.44 -17.09
N ASP A 5 32.18 -21.05 -17.55
CA ASP A 5 31.98 -19.87 -18.38
C ASP A 5 32.06 -18.63 -17.47
N ASP A 6 33.18 -17.92 -17.53
CA ASP A 6 33.42 -16.65 -16.86
C ASP A 6 32.38 -15.60 -17.28
N ASP A 7 31.41 -15.37 -16.40
CA ASP A 7 30.44 -14.28 -16.44
C ASP A 7 31.17 -12.96 -16.12
N VAL A 8 31.90 -12.42 -17.10
CA VAL A 8 32.54 -11.10 -16.98
C VAL A 8 31.44 -10.05 -16.86
N PRO A 9 31.36 -9.29 -15.75
CA PRO A 9 30.29 -8.32 -15.53
C PRO A 9 30.25 -7.30 -16.68
N LEU A 10 29.05 -7.09 -17.24
CA LEU A 10 28.75 -6.14 -18.33
C LEU A 10 29.40 -4.74 -18.18
N ASP A 11 29.71 -4.34 -16.95
CA ASP A 11 30.37 -3.08 -16.59
C ASP A 11 31.82 -2.99 -17.11
N ASP A 12 32.55 -4.10 -17.17
CA ASP A 12 33.95 -4.12 -17.63
C ASP A 12 34.07 -3.92 -19.15
N LYS A 13 33.13 -4.49 -19.92
CA LYS A 13 33.04 -4.25 -21.36
C LYS A 13 32.67 -2.79 -21.66
N ALA A 14 31.76 -2.22 -20.87
CA ALA A 14 31.35 -0.83 -20.99
C ALA A 14 32.47 0.16 -20.56
N LYS A 15 33.28 -0.20 -19.56
CA LYS A 15 34.47 0.58 -19.17
C LYS A 15 35.55 0.54 -20.24
N ARG A 16 35.91 -0.64 -20.77
CA ARG A 16 36.89 -0.78 -21.86
C ARG A 16 36.49 0.02 -23.10
N MET A 17 35.21 0.02 -23.43
CA MET A 17 34.68 0.78 -24.58
C MET A 17 34.73 2.29 -24.33
N ARG A 18 34.50 2.76 -23.10
CA ARG A 18 34.66 4.17 -22.71
C ARG A 18 36.12 4.62 -22.73
N ASP A 19 37.05 3.80 -22.25
CA ASP A 19 38.48 4.11 -22.30
C ASP A 19 39.04 4.11 -23.72
N LEU A 20 38.56 3.20 -24.58
CA LEU A 20 38.93 3.19 -25.99
C LEU A 20 38.45 4.48 -26.67
N LEU A 21 37.20 4.88 -26.44
CA LEU A 21 36.65 6.11 -26.99
C LEU A 21 37.35 7.35 -26.41
N SER A 22 37.72 7.36 -25.13
CA SER A 22 38.44 8.50 -24.53
C SER A 22 39.83 8.67 -25.15
N SER A 23 40.52 7.57 -25.50
CA SER A 23 41.80 7.61 -26.21
C SER A 23 41.68 8.22 -27.61
N PHE A 24 40.56 8.02 -28.31
CA PHE A 24 40.36 8.55 -29.67
C PHE A 24 39.89 10.01 -29.70
N TYR A 25 39.20 10.47 -28.65
CA TYR A 25 38.56 11.79 -28.61
C TYR A 25 39.16 12.77 -27.59
N SER A 26 40.24 12.42 -26.89
CA SER A 26 40.92 13.34 -25.97
C SER A 26 41.66 14.46 -26.75
N PRO A 27 41.59 15.74 -26.33
CA PRO A 27 42.01 16.87 -27.17
C PRO A 27 43.51 17.14 -27.26
N ASP A 28 44.38 16.31 -26.68
CA ASP A 28 45.83 16.56 -26.67
C ASP A 28 46.60 15.58 -27.56
N HIS A 29 46.43 15.76 -28.87
CA HIS A 29 47.40 15.31 -29.87
C HIS A 29 48.07 16.53 -30.52
N ARG A 30 48.72 17.36 -29.69
CA ARG A 30 49.69 18.33 -30.20
C ARG A 30 50.99 17.61 -30.56
N HIS A 31 51.11 17.33 -31.85
CA HIS A 31 52.33 17.10 -32.63
C HIS A 31 53.65 17.09 -31.83
N SER A 32 54.11 15.90 -31.42
CA SER A 32 55.54 15.66 -31.23
C SER A 32 56.14 15.34 -32.60
N SER A 33 56.44 16.39 -33.36
CA SER A 33 57.21 16.28 -34.60
C SER A 33 58.70 16.21 -34.26
N SER A 34 59.20 15.01 -34.02
CA SER A 34 60.64 14.75 -33.95
C SER A 34 61.00 13.52 -34.77
N SER A 35 61.36 13.70 -36.04
CA SER A 35 62.25 12.78 -36.77
C SER A 35 62.66 13.31 -38.14
N SER A 36 63.97 13.57 -38.25
CA SER A 36 64.87 13.27 -39.38
C SER A 36 64.39 13.53 -40.82
N SER A 37 64.91 14.60 -41.40
CA SER A 37 64.87 15.00 -42.82
C SER A 37 65.46 14.00 -43.84
N SER A 38 65.89 12.80 -43.43
CA SER A 38 66.32 11.71 -44.33
C SER A 38 65.15 10.77 -44.70
N ALA A 39 64.09 10.72 -43.89
CA ALA A 39 62.91 9.86 -44.13
C ALA A 39 61.90 10.45 -45.14
N LYS A 40 62.03 11.75 -45.49
CA LYS A 40 61.05 12.44 -46.34
C LYS A 40 61.07 12.00 -47.82
N LEU A 41 62.18 11.42 -48.29
CA LEU A 41 62.33 11.04 -49.70
C LEU A 41 61.89 9.60 -50.01
N ASP A 42 61.67 8.76 -48.98
CA ASP A 42 61.18 7.36 -49.13
C ASP A 42 59.68 7.25 -48.77
N ALA A 43 59.01 8.39 -48.52
CA ALA A 43 57.62 8.47 -48.14
C ALA A 43 56.70 8.47 -49.39
N ILE A 44 56.48 7.30 -49.98
CA ILE A 44 55.62 7.11 -51.16
C ILE A 44 54.17 7.59 -50.91
N ASN A 45 53.72 7.54 -49.65
CA ASN A 45 52.37 7.95 -49.23
C ASN A 45 52.24 9.46 -48.94
N ALA A 46 53.28 10.26 -49.20
CA ALA A 46 53.22 11.69 -48.98
C ALA A 46 52.48 12.41 -50.12
N PRO A 47 51.65 13.43 -49.84
CA PRO A 47 50.92 14.17 -50.86
C PRO A 47 51.82 14.98 -51.82
N SER A 48 53.10 15.12 -51.49
CA SER A 48 54.13 15.76 -52.32
C SER A 48 55.08 14.75 -52.99
N PHE A 49 54.68 13.49 -53.12
CA PHE A 49 55.50 12.44 -53.74
C PHE A 49 55.81 12.77 -55.21
N ASN A 50 57.08 12.66 -55.58
CA ASN A 50 57.55 12.82 -56.96
C ASN A 50 58.20 11.51 -57.43
N ALA A 51 57.55 10.84 -58.38
CA ALA A 51 57.96 9.52 -58.87
C ALA A 51 59.34 9.54 -59.53
N ASP A 52 59.66 10.60 -60.28
CA ASP A 52 60.93 10.72 -61.01
C ASP A 52 62.11 10.89 -60.06
N GLN A 53 61.96 11.72 -59.02
CA GLN A 53 62.99 11.92 -57.99
C GLN A 53 63.18 10.65 -57.15
N TYR A 54 62.09 9.96 -56.82
CA TYR A 54 62.13 8.69 -56.10
C TYR A 54 62.84 7.60 -56.91
N MET A 55 62.49 7.45 -58.19
CA MET A 55 63.08 6.44 -59.07
C MET A 55 64.57 6.70 -59.32
N ASN A 56 64.96 7.97 -59.51
CA ASN A 56 66.36 8.34 -59.71
C ASN A 56 67.20 8.01 -58.45
N LEU A 57 66.69 8.31 -57.26
CA LEU A 57 67.31 7.94 -55.99
C LEU A 57 67.38 6.42 -55.80
N LEU A 58 66.33 5.69 -56.20
CA LEU A 58 66.25 4.24 -56.09
C LEU A 58 67.28 3.55 -56.99
N ILE A 59 67.43 4.00 -58.24
CA ILE A 59 68.44 3.49 -59.19
C ILE A 59 69.86 3.74 -58.68
N HIS A 60 70.13 4.91 -58.08
CA HIS A 60 71.45 5.21 -57.52
C HIS A 60 71.77 4.43 -56.23
N LYS A 61 70.76 4.02 -55.46
CA LYS A 61 70.91 3.40 -54.14
C LYS A 61 70.85 1.86 -54.17
N SER A 62 70.23 1.25 -55.19
CA SER A 62 69.96 -0.19 -55.23
C SER A 62 70.59 -0.89 -56.44
N ASN A 63 71.04 -2.14 -56.24
CA ASN A 63 71.52 -3.01 -57.31
C ASN A 63 70.32 -3.61 -58.09
N LEU A 64 70.55 -4.13 -59.30
CA LEU A 64 69.50 -4.65 -60.20
C LEU A 64 68.56 -5.66 -59.52
N ASP A 65 69.10 -6.57 -58.70
CA ASP A 65 68.32 -7.56 -57.96
C ASP A 65 67.37 -6.92 -56.93
N GLY A 66 67.85 -5.89 -56.23
CA GLY A 66 67.02 -5.10 -55.31
C GLY A 66 65.93 -4.31 -56.02
N LEU A 67 66.21 -3.81 -57.23
CA LEU A 67 65.21 -3.14 -58.06
C LEU A 67 64.13 -4.12 -58.55
N LEU A 68 64.52 -5.33 -58.94
CA LEU A 68 63.59 -6.40 -59.33
C LEU A 68 62.71 -6.83 -58.16
N GLN A 69 63.29 -7.02 -56.98
CA GLN A 69 62.54 -7.34 -55.77
C GLN A 69 61.53 -6.24 -55.41
N LYS A 70 61.92 -4.97 -55.57
CA LYS A 70 61.02 -3.82 -55.37
C LYS A 70 59.87 -3.78 -56.36
N HIS A 71 60.12 -4.10 -57.64
CA HIS A 71 59.06 -4.22 -58.63
C HIS A 71 58.06 -5.33 -58.26
N VAL A 72 58.55 -6.52 -57.87
CA VAL A 72 57.69 -7.63 -57.45
C VAL A 72 56.89 -7.28 -56.19
N GLN A 73 57.52 -6.63 -55.22
CA GLN A 73 56.84 -6.14 -54.01
C GLN A 73 55.71 -5.16 -54.36
N MET A 74 56.00 -4.18 -55.22
CA MET A 74 55.02 -3.18 -55.63
C MET A 74 53.85 -3.82 -56.40
N ALA A 75 54.13 -4.79 -57.29
CA ALA A 75 53.07 -5.51 -58.00
C ALA A 75 52.16 -6.30 -57.04
N ALA A 76 52.73 -6.92 -56.01
CA ALA A 76 51.95 -7.60 -54.97
C ALA A 76 51.12 -6.61 -54.14
N GLU A 77 51.71 -5.47 -53.76
CA GLU A 77 51.03 -4.41 -53.00
C GLU A 77 49.86 -3.81 -53.79
N ILE A 78 50.02 -3.54 -55.09
CA ILE A 78 48.94 -3.07 -55.97
C ILE A 78 47.76 -4.06 -55.96
N LYS A 79 48.03 -5.36 -56.07
CA LYS A 79 46.98 -6.39 -56.06
C LYS A 79 46.27 -6.48 -54.69
N ASN A 80 47.03 -6.38 -53.60
CA ASN A 80 46.46 -6.40 -52.26
C ASN A 80 45.57 -5.17 -52.03
N LEU A 81 46.02 -3.97 -52.43
CA LEU A 81 45.22 -2.75 -52.32
C LEU A 81 43.93 -2.81 -53.14
N ASP A 82 43.94 -3.42 -54.34
CA ASP A 82 42.72 -3.64 -55.11
C ASP A 82 41.74 -4.57 -54.38
N THR A 83 42.25 -5.64 -53.77
CA THR A 83 41.44 -6.57 -52.96
C THR A 83 40.87 -5.87 -51.73
N ASP A 84 41.67 -5.05 -51.05
CA ASP A 84 41.24 -4.26 -49.88
C ASP A 84 40.17 -3.22 -50.26
N LEU A 85 40.33 -2.56 -51.41
CA LEU A 85 39.33 -1.63 -51.94
C LEU A 85 38.01 -2.35 -52.21
N GLN A 86 38.04 -3.52 -52.86
CA GLN A 86 36.85 -4.33 -53.12
C GLN A 86 36.17 -4.76 -51.81
N MET A 87 36.96 -5.20 -50.82
CA MET A 87 36.45 -5.58 -49.51
C MET A 87 35.80 -4.40 -48.78
N LEU A 88 36.42 -3.22 -48.81
CA LEU A 88 35.87 -2.01 -48.21
C LEU A 88 34.53 -1.63 -48.85
N VAL A 89 34.46 -1.67 -50.18
CA VAL A 89 33.23 -1.39 -50.93
C VAL A 89 32.15 -2.40 -50.55
N TYR A 90 32.46 -3.70 -50.49
CA TYR A 90 31.51 -4.72 -50.08
C TYR A 90 31.01 -4.50 -48.65
N GLU A 91 31.92 -4.27 -47.70
CA GLU A 91 31.53 -3.99 -46.31
C GLU A 91 30.65 -2.75 -46.21
N ASN A 92 30.97 -1.71 -46.97
CA ASN A 92 30.23 -0.46 -46.96
C ASN A 92 28.81 -0.66 -47.53
N TYR A 93 28.68 -1.32 -48.68
CA TYR A 93 27.36 -1.65 -49.24
C TYR A 93 26.56 -2.58 -48.32
N ASN A 94 27.20 -3.58 -47.72
CA ASN A 94 26.53 -4.49 -46.78
C ASN A 94 26.02 -3.71 -45.54
N LYS A 95 26.82 -2.78 -45.00
CA LYS A 95 26.39 -1.89 -43.90
C LYS A 95 25.19 -1.03 -44.32
N PHE A 96 25.18 -0.47 -45.52
CA PHE A 96 24.05 0.30 -46.04
C PHE A 96 22.78 -0.53 -46.26
N ILE A 97 22.92 -1.74 -46.80
CA ILE A 97 21.81 -2.67 -46.98
C ILE A 97 21.22 -3.06 -45.61
N ASN A 98 22.06 -3.44 -44.66
CA ASN A 98 21.65 -3.80 -43.30
C ASN A 98 20.97 -2.63 -42.57
N ALA A 99 21.50 -1.41 -42.71
CA ALA A 99 20.88 -0.21 -42.18
C ALA A 99 19.50 0.04 -42.82
N THR A 100 19.41 -0.10 -44.15
CA THR A 100 18.16 0.07 -44.88
C THR A 100 17.11 -0.95 -44.48
N ASP A 101 17.48 -2.22 -44.32
CA ASP A 101 16.57 -3.28 -43.89
C ASP A 101 16.16 -3.14 -42.43
N THR A 102 17.04 -2.62 -41.58
CA THR A 102 16.70 -2.25 -40.21
C THR A 102 15.65 -1.13 -40.19
N ILE A 103 15.81 -0.09 -41.00
CA ILE A 103 14.83 1.00 -41.12
C ILE A 103 13.48 0.48 -41.64
N LYS A 104 13.47 -0.41 -42.64
CA LYS A 104 12.23 -1.05 -43.13
C LYS A 104 11.53 -1.84 -42.02
N ARG A 105 12.28 -2.63 -41.25
CA ARG A 105 11.74 -3.41 -40.13
C ARG A 105 11.16 -2.50 -39.04
N MET A 106 11.86 -1.43 -38.69
CA MET A 106 11.39 -0.42 -37.74
C MET A 106 10.09 0.23 -38.23
N LYS A 107 10.03 0.65 -39.51
CA LYS A 107 8.82 1.23 -40.11
C LYS A 107 7.63 0.28 -39.99
N ASN A 108 7.78 -0.98 -40.39
CA ASN A 108 6.69 -1.94 -40.36
C ASN A 108 6.21 -2.22 -38.92
N ASN A 109 7.13 -2.26 -37.95
CA ASN A 109 6.77 -2.45 -36.55
C ASN A 109 6.03 -1.24 -35.97
N ILE A 110 6.48 -0.01 -36.27
CA ILE A 110 5.85 1.23 -35.79
C ILE A 110 4.45 1.38 -36.38
N VAL A 111 4.27 1.14 -37.68
CA VAL A 111 2.95 1.18 -38.32
C VAL A 111 2.01 0.13 -37.73
N GLY A 112 2.51 -1.07 -37.42
CA GLY A 112 1.72 -2.08 -36.71
C GLY A 112 1.33 -1.67 -35.28
N MET A 113 2.22 -0.96 -34.58
CA MET A 113 1.97 -0.47 -33.22
C MET A 113 0.91 0.63 -33.19
N GLU A 114 0.90 1.55 -34.15
CA GLU A 114 -0.11 2.61 -34.26
C GLU A 114 -1.52 2.03 -34.42
N ALA A 115 -1.70 1.07 -35.33
CA ALA A 115 -2.98 0.38 -35.52
C ALA A 115 -3.42 -0.39 -34.26
N ASN A 116 -2.49 -1.05 -33.56
CA ASN A 116 -2.80 -1.74 -32.31
C ASN A 116 -3.20 -0.77 -31.19
N MET A 117 -2.57 0.41 -31.11
CA MET A 117 -2.88 1.45 -30.13
C MET A 117 -4.26 2.05 -30.39
N GLU A 118 -4.62 2.27 -31.65
CA GLU A 118 -5.94 2.76 -32.04
C GLU A 118 -7.05 1.75 -31.69
N GLN A 119 -6.83 0.46 -32.00
CA GLN A 119 -7.75 -0.61 -31.59
C GLN A 119 -7.89 -0.72 -30.06
N LEU A 120 -6.80 -0.50 -29.32
CA LEU A 120 -6.85 -0.50 -27.86
C LEU A 120 -7.68 0.67 -27.33
N LEU A 121 -7.48 1.87 -27.89
CA LEU A 121 -8.23 3.06 -27.51
C LEU A 121 -9.73 2.85 -27.77
N GLU A 122 -10.09 2.30 -28.93
CA GLU A 122 -11.48 1.96 -29.27
C GLU A 122 -12.08 0.96 -28.26
N LYS A 123 -11.34 -0.10 -27.91
CA LYS A 123 -11.78 -1.08 -26.90
C LYS A 123 -11.97 -0.44 -25.53
N ILE A 124 -11.06 0.43 -25.10
CA ILE A 124 -11.17 1.15 -23.83
C ILE A 124 -12.40 2.05 -23.84
N MET A 125 -12.63 2.81 -24.90
CA MET A 125 -13.82 3.66 -25.04
C MET A 125 -15.11 2.82 -25.04
N SER A 126 -15.11 1.67 -25.72
CA SER A 126 -16.25 0.74 -25.72
C SER A 126 -16.54 0.19 -24.32
N VAL A 127 -15.49 -0.23 -23.58
CA VAL A 127 -15.61 -0.71 -22.20
C VAL A 127 -16.09 0.40 -21.28
N GLN A 128 -15.53 1.60 -21.38
CA GLN A 128 -15.93 2.76 -20.57
C GLN A 128 -17.40 3.13 -20.83
N SER A 129 -17.83 3.18 -22.09
CA SER A 129 -19.22 3.45 -22.46
C SER A 129 -20.17 2.40 -21.88
N LYS A 130 -19.87 1.10 -22.08
CA LYS A 130 -20.67 0.00 -21.51
C LYS A 130 -20.67 0.03 -19.98
N SER A 131 -19.53 0.33 -19.35
CA SER A 131 -19.40 0.46 -17.89
C SER A 131 -20.25 1.60 -17.35
N ASN A 132 -20.24 2.75 -18.02
CA ASN A 132 -21.07 3.90 -17.65
C ASN A 132 -22.56 3.55 -17.73
N VAL A 133 -23.01 2.89 -18.80
CA VAL A 133 -24.41 2.43 -18.93
C VAL A 133 -24.79 1.48 -17.80
N VAL A 134 -23.94 0.48 -17.51
CA VAL A 134 -24.17 -0.45 -16.41
C VAL A 134 -24.19 0.29 -15.06
N ASN A 135 -23.25 1.20 -14.83
CA ASN A 135 -23.15 1.95 -13.59
C ASN A 135 -24.35 2.88 -13.38
N SER A 136 -24.80 3.59 -14.41
CA SER A 136 -26.02 4.40 -14.37
C SER A 136 -27.25 3.53 -14.06
N SER A 137 -27.41 2.39 -14.75
CA SER A 137 -28.52 1.47 -14.46
C SER A 137 -28.47 0.89 -13.04
N LEU A 138 -27.27 0.61 -12.52
CA LEU A 138 -27.12 0.04 -11.18
C LEU A 138 -27.32 1.13 -10.12
N PHE A 139 -26.94 2.37 -10.39
CA PHE A 139 -27.13 3.51 -9.51
C PHE A 139 -28.61 3.70 -9.15
N GLU A 140 -29.49 3.71 -10.16
CA GLU A 140 -30.94 3.80 -9.93
C GLU A 140 -31.46 2.64 -9.07
N LYS A 141 -31.05 1.41 -9.39
CA LYS A 141 -31.43 0.21 -8.62
C LYS A 141 -30.92 0.29 -7.17
N ARG A 142 -29.70 0.77 -6.93
CA ARG A 142 -29.12 1.00 -5.59
C ARG A 142 -29.93 2.03 -4.81
N GLU A 143 -30.32 3.13 -5.44
CA GLU A 143 -31.13 4.16 -4.81
C GLU A 143 -32.51 3.61 -4.40
N HIS A 144 -33.16 2.83 -5.26
CA HIS A 144 -34.42 2.16 -4.93
C HIS A 144 -34.27 1.15 -3.78
N VAL A 145 -33.19 0.36 -3.78
CA VAL A 145 -32.88 -0.57 -2.68
C VAL A 145 -32.63 0.19 -1.39
N GLU A 146 -31.94 1.33 -1.43
CA GLU A 146 -31.70 2.15 -0.24
C GLU A 146 -32.99 2.76 0.30
N LYS A 147 -33.87 3.30 -0.57
CA LYS A 147 -35.22 3.75 -0.19
C LYS A 147 -36.01 2.64 0.49
N LEU A 148 -36.03 1.44 -0.11
CA LEU A 148 -36.71 0.28 0.47
C LEU A 148 -36.10 -0.15 1.81
N HIS A 149 -34.77 -0.09 1.93
CA HIS A 149 -34.07 -0.41 3.17
C HIS A 149 -34.40 0.59 4.28
N ARG A 150 -34.46 1.90 3.97
CA ARG A 150 -34.92 2.94 4.91
C ARG A 150 -36.35 2.67 5.37
N THR A 151 -37.27 2.38 4.45
CA THR A 151 -38.66 2.04 4.78
C THR A 151 -38.77 0.78 5.62
N ARG A 152 -38.05 -0.30 5.27
CA ARG A 152 -38.03 -1.55 6.04
C ARG A 152 -37.46 -1.35 7.44
N ASN A 153 -36.41 -0.53 7.58
CA ASN A 153 -35.84 -0.22 8.88
C ASN A 153 -36.80 0.58 9.75
N LEU A 154 -37.52 1.55 9.16
CA LEU A 154 -38.58 2.26 9.88
C LEU A 154 -39.70 1.30 10.29
N LEU A 155 -40.19 0.46 9.37
CA LEU A 155 -41.23 -0.53 9.66
C LEU A 155 -40.82 -1.49 10.78
N ARG A 156 -39.56 -1.94 10.79
CA ARG A 156 -39.03 -2.80 11.87
C ARG A 156 -38.99 -2.07 13.21
N LYS A 157 -38.63 -0.78 13.23
CA LYS A 157 -38.68 0.04 14.46
C LYS A 157 -40.11 0.21 14.95
N VAL A 158 -41.06 0.49 14.05
CA VAL A 158 -42.48 0.60 14.39
C VAL A 158 -43.03 -0.74 14.91
N GLN A 159 -42.70 -1.85 14.25
CA GLN A 159 -43.08 -3.19 14.68
C GLN A 159 -42.52 -3.51 16.07
N PHE A 160 -41.26 -3.13 16.35
CA PHE A 160 -40.67 -3.33 17.67
C PHE A 160 -41.44 -2.59 18.77
N ILE A 161 -41.92 -1.36 18.50
CA ILE A 161 -42.72 -0.59 19.45
C ILE A 161 -44.09 -1.22 19.67
N TYR A 162 -44.75 -1.68 18.60
CA TYR A 162 -46.06 -2.34 18.72
C TYR A 162 -45.95 -3.70 19.45
N ASP A 163 -44.88 -4.45 19.21
CA ASP A 163 -44.63 -5.72 19.89
C ASP A 163 -44.17 -5.51 21.36
N LEU A 164 -43.76 -4.30 21.75
CA LEU A 164 -43.12 -4.05 23.04
C LEU A 164 -43.95 -4.52 24.24
N PRO A 165 -45.26 -4.21 24.37
CA PRO A 165 -46.06 -4.67 25.51
C PRO A 165 -46.13 -6.19 25.58
N THR A 166 -46.28 -6.87 24.45
CA THR A 166 -46.31 -8.34 24.39
C THR A 166 -44.96 -8.96 24.77
N ARG A 167 -43.84 -8.29 24.42
CA ARG A 167 -42.49 -8.70 24.81
C ARG A 167 -42.25 -8.50 26.29
N LEU A 168 -42.66 -7.37 26.87
CA LEU A 168 -42.59 -7.12 28.31
C LEU A 168 -43.44 -8.12 29.09
N GLY A 169 -44.65 -8.43 28.63
CA GLY A 169 -45.50 -9.47 29.22
C GLY A 169 -44.86 -10.87 29.21
N LYS A 170 -44.09 -11.21 28.17
CA LYS A 170 -43.30 -12.45 28.15
C LYS A 170 -42.15 -12.41 29.15
N CYS A 171 -41.42 -11.30 29.24
CA CYS A 171 -40.33 -11.13 30.20
C CYS A 171 -40.80 -11.24 31.66
N ILE A 172 -42.01 -10.78 31.96
CA ILE A 172 -42.63 -10.97 33.29
C ILE A 172 -42.85 -12.46 33.57
N LYS A 173 -43.34 -13.22 32.58
CA LYS A 173 -43.58 -14.67 32.75
C LYS A 173 -42.31 -15.50 32.86
N THR A 174 -41.24 -15.10 32.18
CA THR A 174 -39.95 -15.82 32.17
C THR A 174 -38.96 -15.28 33.20
N GLU A 175 -39.37 -14.33 34.05
CA GLU A 175 -38.54 -13.63 35.04
C GLU A 175 -37.25 -12.98 34.47
N SER A 176 -37.17 -12.72 33.16
CA SER A 176 -36.03 -12.01 32.55
C SER A 176 -36.24 -10.50 32.62
N TYR A 177 -36.03 -9.94 33.81
CA TYR A 177 -36.22 -8.51 34.07
C TYR A 177 -35.16 -7.63 33.40
N ALA A 178 -33.94 -8.13 33.20
CA ALA A 178 -32.85 -7.37 32.58
C ALA A 178 -33.14 -7.03 31.12
N ASP A 179 -33.67 -7.98 30.34
CA ASP A 179 -34.03 -7.74 28.95
C ASP A 179 -35.26 -6.83 28.83
N ALA A 180 -36.21 -6.94 29.76
CA ALA A 180 -37.38 -6.06 29.81
C ALA A 180 -36.98 -4.59 29.94
N VAL A 181 -36.08 -4.29 30.87
CA VAL A 181 -35.55 -2.93 31.08
C VAL A 181 -34.81 -2.44 29.84
N ARG A 182 -34.00 -3.28 29.20
CA ARG A 182 -33.30 -2.91 27.96
C ARG A 182 -34.25 -2.58 26.80
N PHE A 183 -35.30 -3.38 26.62
CA PHE A 183 -36.32 -3.13 25.59
C PHE A 183 -37.08 -1.84 25.85
N PHE A 184 -37.46 -1.59 27.11
CA PHE A 184 -38.17 -0.37 27.50
C PHE A 184 -37.29 0.88 27.35
N THR A 185 -36.04 0.85 27.84
CA THR A 185 -35.09 1.97 27.69
C THR A 185 -34.78 2.29 26.23
N GLY A 186 -34.69 1.26 25.36
CA GLY A 186 -34.52 1.46 23.92
C GLY A 186 -35.74 2.07 23.22
N ALA A 187 -36.95 1.85 23.74
CA ALA A 187 -38.20 2.40 23.22
C ALA A 187 -38.54 3.80 23.76
N MET A 188 -38.01 4.18 24.93
CA MET A 188 -38.25 5.45 25.62
C MET A 188 -38.10 6.71 24.74
N PRO A 189 -37.06 6.86 23.88
CA PRO A 189 -36.93 8.03 23.02
C PRO A 189 -38.07 8.16 22.01
N ILE A 190 -38.61 7.02 21.55
CA ILE A 190 -39.73 6.99 20.59
C ILE A 190 -41.03 7.34 21.30
N PHE A 191 -41.25 6.82 22.52
CA PHE A 191 -42.40 7.20 23.33
C PHE A 191 -42.37 8.67 23.77
N LYS A 192 -41.20 9.26 23.99
CA LYS A 192 -41.10 10.70 24.29
C LYS A 192 -41.48 11.57 23.09
N ALA A 193 -41.16 11.13 21.87
CA ALA A 193 -41.44 11.89 20.65
C ALA A 193 -42.84 11.65 20.07
N TYR A 194 -43.36 10.42 20.16
CA TYR A 194 -44.59 9.99 19.48
C TYR A 194 -45.58 9.26 20.40
N GLY A 195 -45.28 9.15 21.69
CA GLY A 195 -46.09 8.37 22.63
C GLY A 195 -47.45 8.97 22.94
N ASP A 196 -47.64 10.28 22.78
CA ASP A 196 -48.94 10.93 23.06
C ASP A 196 -49.82 11.06 21.81
N SER A 197 -49.40 10.46 20.70
CA SER A 197 -50.15 10.41 19.44
C SER A 197 -50.42 8.97 19.03
N SER A 198 -49.70 8.45 18.02
CA SER A 198 -49.97 7.15 17.41
C SER A 198 -49.64 5.93 18.29
N PHE A 199 -48.82 6.09 19.33
CA PHE A 199 -48.38 4.98 20.20
C PHE A 199 -48.92 5.07 21.63
N GLN A 200 -50.01 5.80 21.87
CA GLN A 200 -50.54 6.05 23.22
C GLN A 200 -50.94 4.78 23.96
N ASP A 201 -51.64 3.85 23.29
CA ASP A 201 -52.06 2.60 23.92
C ASP A 201 -50.85 1.69 24.18
N CYS A 202 -49.92 1.56 23.23
CA CYS A 202 -48.69 0.80 23.44
C CYS A 202 -47.81 1.38 24.57
N LYS A 203 -47.75 2.72 24.69
CA LYS A 203 -47.05 3.41 25.78
C LYS A 203 -47.68 3.04 27.11
N ARG A 204 -49.00 3.19 27.24
CA ARG A 204 -49.76 2.87 28.45
C ARG A 204 -49.56 1.42 28.87
N ASP A 205 -49.77 0.46 27.95
CA ASP A 205 -49.62 -0.96 28.23
C ASP A 205 -48.17 -1.32 28.61
N SER A 206 -47.18 -0.66 28.00
CA SER A 206 -45.77 -0.86 28.35
C SER A 206 -45.38 -0.24 29.70
N GLU A 207 -45.98 0.89 30.07
CA GLU A 207 -45.82 1.55 31.37
C GLU A 207 -46.50 0.74 32.49
N ASP A 208 -47.66 0.15 32.22
CA ASP A 208 -48.33 -0.75 33.16
C ASP A 208 -47.51 -2.04 33.38
N ALA A 209 -46.98 -2.63 32.29
CA ALA A 209 -46.12 -3.80 32.38
C ALA A 209 -44.82 -3.49 33.14
N ILE A 210 -44.20 -2.31 32.93
CA ILE A 210 -42.99 -1.94 33.67
C ILE A 210 -43.29 -1.60 35.13
N ALA A 211 -44.46 -1.05 35.46
CA ALA A 211 -44.89 -0.82 36.82
C ALA A 211 -45.04 -2.15 37.60
N ILE A 212 -45.56 -3.20 36.96
CA ILE A 212 -45.59 -4.55 37.53
C ILE A 212 -44.17 -5.07 37.78
N ILE A 213 -43.26 -4.91 36.81
CA ILE A 213 -41.85 -5.31 36.97
C ILE A 213 -41.17 -4.55 38.12
N VAL A 214 -41.40 -3.24 38.23
CA VAL A 214 -40.87 -2.42 39.32
C VAL A 214 -41.38 -2.92 40.67
N LYS A 215 -42.68 -3.25 40.78
CA LYS A 215 -43.25 -3.80 42.01
C LYS A 215 -42.63 -5.15 42.38
N VAL A 216 -42.45 -6.05 41.40
CA VAL A 216 -41.81 -7.37 41.61
C VAL A 216 -40.34 -7.21 41.99
N LEU A 217 -39.60 -6.29 41.37
CA LEU A 217 -38.20 -6.01 41.72
C LEU A 217 -38.06 -5.37 43.11
N GLN A 218 -38.99 -4.50 43.51
CA GLN A 218 -39.05 -3.95 44.87
C GLN A 218 -39.34 -5.04 45.91
N GLU A 219 -40.26 -5.96 45.63
CA GLU A 219 -40.55 -7.10 46.49
C GLU A 219 -39.35 -8.06 46.60
N LYS A 220 -38.64 -8.32 45.50
CA LYS A 220 -37.37 -9.09 45.51
C LYS A 220 -36.23 -8.35 46.22
N LEU A 221 -36.28 -7.03 46.34
CA LEU A 221 -35.32 -6.22 47.10
C LEU A 221 -35.62 -6.23 48.61
N LEU A 222 -36.91 -6.23 48.98
CA LEU A 222 -37.39 -6.25 50.37
C LEU A 222 -37.41 -7.67 50.98
N SER A 223 -37.49 -8.70 50.15
CA SER A 223 -37.46 -10.10 50.59
C SER A 223 -36.04 -10.50 50.98
N ASP A 224 -35.85 -10.85 52.26
CA ASP A 224 -34.55 -11.24 52.80
C ASP A 224 -34.10 -12.65 52.37
N SER A 225 -34.93 -13.37 51.61
CA SER A 225 -34.69 -14.74 51.15
C SER A 225 -33.86 -14.85 49.86
N VAL A 226 -33.51 -13.74 49.22
CA VAL A 226 -32.93 -13.73 47.86
C VAL A 226 -31.41 -13.41 47.91
N PRO A 227 -30.54 -14.16 47.20
CA PRO A 227 -29.09 -13.97 47.23
C PRO A 227 -28.64 -12.54 46.84
N THR A 228 -27.60 -12.04 47.53
CA THR A 228 -27.06 -10.67 47.45
C THR A 228 -26.78 -10.20 46.02
N GLU A 229 -26.42 -11.11 45.12
CA GLU A 229 -26.13 -10.84 43.70
C GLU A 229 -27.39 -10.41 42.92
N THR A 230 -28.48 -11.16 43.05
CA THR A 230 -29.78 -10.82 42.43
C THR A 230 -30.41 -9.57 43.02
N ARG A 231 -30.12 -9.27 44.30
CA ARG A 231 -30.50 -8.02 44.97
C ARG A 231 -29.75 -6.81 44.39
N ALA A 232 -28.46 -6.97 44.11
CA ALA A 232 -27.65 -5.95 43.45
C ALA A 232 -28.05 -5.74 41.98
N GLU A 233 -28.40 -6.81 41.25
CA GLU A 233 -28.93 -6.74 39.90
C GLU A 233 -30.30 -6.03 39.85
N ALA A 234 -31.21 -6.35 40.77
CA ALA A 234 -32.50 -5.68 40.89
C ALA A 234 -32.34 -4.18 41.16
N ALA A 235 -31.42 -3.79 42.06
CA ALA A 235 -31.11 -2.38 42.33
C ALA A 235 -30.52 -1.67 41.11
N LYS A 236 -29.64 -2.33 40.35
CA LYS A 236 -29.06 -1.80 39.11
C LYS A 236 -30.13 -1.58 38.02
N LEU A 237 -31.06 -2.52 37.87
CA LEU A 237 -32.15 -2.44 36.90
C LEU A 237 -33.15 -1.33 37.25
N LEU A 238 -33.50 -1.17 38.54
CA LEU A 238 -34.34 -0.07 39.01
C LEU A 238 -33.70 1.30 38.74
N LYS A 239 -32.37 1.42 38.89
CA LYS A 239 -31.63 2.64 38.53
C LYS A 239 -31.66 2.91 37.03
N GLN A 240 -31.57 1.89 36.18
CA GLN A 240 -31.62 2.04 34.72
C GLN A 240 -32.99 2.49 34.18
N LEU A 241 -34.07 2.19 34.90
CA LEU A 241 -35.43 2.60 34.54
C LEU A 241 -35.75 4.07 34.87
N ASN A 242 -34.83 4.79 35.52
CA ASN A 242 -35.03 6.18 35.97
C ASN A 242 -36.35 6.39 36.73
N VAL A 243 -36.72 5.43 37.57
CA VAL A 243 -37.90 5.53 38.44
C VAL A 243 -37.69 6.73 39.37
N PRO A 244 -38.60 7.70 39.43
CA PRO A 244 -38.44 8.86 40.31
C PRO A 244 -38.36 8.39 41.76
N GLU A 245 -37.34 8.86 42.48
CA GLU A 245 -37.05 8.66 43.91
C GLU A 245 -38.27 8.79 44.85
N LYS A 246 -39.34 9.43 44.38
CA LYS A 246 -40.60 9.64 45.12
C LYS A 246 -41.38 8.35 45.40
N LEU A 247 -41.32 7.32 44.53
CA LEU A 247 -41.99 6.03 44.80
C LEU A 247 -41.17 5.07 45.67
N LEU A 248 -39.93 5.44 46.03
CA LEU A 248 -39.09 4.72 46.99
C LEU A 248 -39.29 5.22 48.43
N SER A 249 -40.07 6.28 48.63
CA SER A 249 -40.17 6.96 49.92
C SER A 249 -41.25 6.39 50.84
N ASP A 250 -42.28 5.74 50.29
CA ASP A 250 -43.44 5.28 51.08
C ASP A 250 -43.39 3.79 51.48
N SER A 251 -42.50 2.97 50.90
CA SER A 251 -42.51 1.50 51.10
C SER A 251 -41.21 0.89 51.67
N VAL A 252 -40.20 1.71 51.99
CA VAL A 252 -38.89 1.21 52.42
C VAL A 252 -38.62 1.61 53.88
N PRO A 253 -38.59 0.66 54.83
CA PRO A 253 -38.16 0.91 56.20
C PRO A 253 -36.75 1.55 56.22
N THR A 254 -36.53 2.49 57.12
CA THR A 254 -35.32 3.33 57.18
C THR A 254 -33.99 2.55 57.26
N GLU A 255 -34.02 1.30 57.72
CA GLU A 255 -32.85 0.43 57.82
C GLU A 255 -32.39 -0.14 56.47
N THR A 256 -33.32 -0.59 55.61
CA THR A 256 -32.98 -1.09 54.27
C THR A 256 -32.56 0.04 53.34
N ARG A 257 -32.98 1.29 53.64
CA ARG A 257 -32.49 2.51 52.98
C ARG A 257 -31.01 2.78 53.28
N ALA A 258 -30.56 2.52 54.50
CA ALA A 258 -29.15 2.65 54.88
C ALA A 258 -28.29 1.54 54.25
N GLU A 259 -28.79 0.30 54.19
CA GLU A 259 -28.09 -0.81 53.54
C GLU A 259 -28.05 -0.71 52.01
N ALA A 260 -29.15 -0.32 51.37
CA ALA A 260 -29.18 -0.06 49.92
C ALA A 260 -28.31 1.15 49.54
N ALA A 261 -28.31 2.22 50.35
CA ALA A 261 -27.40 3.35 50.16
C ALA A 261 -25.93 2.95 50.40
N LYS A 262 -25.66 2.06 51.36
CA LYS A 262 -24.33 1.49 51.61
C LYS A 262 -23.86 0.65 50.43
N LEU A 263 -24.70 -0.23 49.88
CA LEU A 263 -24.39 -1.04 48.69
C LEU A 263 -24.23 -0.17 47.42
N LEU A 264 -25.06 0.86 47.24
CA LEU A 264 -24.92 1.82 46.14
C LEU A 264 -23.64 2.65 46.26
N LYS A 265 -23.24 3.03 47.47
CA LYS A 265 -21.95 3.71 47.74
C LYS A 265 -20.76 2.76 47.55
N GLN A 266 -20.93 1.48 47.87
CA GLN A 266 -19.93 0.43 47.67
C GLN A 266 -19.78 0.02 46.19
N LEU A 267 -20.78 0.28 45.35
CA LEU A 267 -20.69 0.17 43.88
C LEU A 267 -20.15 1.44 43.21
N ASN A 268 -20.24 2.59 43.90
CA ASN A 268 -19.67 3.87 43.48
C ASN A 268 -18.23 4.06 43.97
N VAL A 269 -17.45 2.96 44.10
CA VAL A 269 -16.01 3.08 44.34
C VAL A 269 -15.46 4.00 43.26
N PRO A 270 -14.89 5.16 43.61
CA PRO A 270 -14.43 6.10 42.61
C PRO A 270 -13.37 5.40 41.76
N VAL A 271 -13.43 5.63 40.45
CA VAL A 271 -12.43 5.15 39.48
C VAL A 271 -11.01 5.52 39.91
N ASP A 272 -10.85 6.56 40.73
CA ASP A 272 -9.61 6.95 41.39
C ASP A 272 -9.02 5.83 42.27
N SER A 273 -9.83 5.06 43.02
CA SER A 273 -9.29 3.94 43.81
C SER A 273 -8.79 2.78 42.93
N ILE A 274 -9.36 2.60 41.73
CA ILE A 274 -8.88 1.63 40.74
C ILE A 274 -7.60 2.16 40.09
N LYS A 275 -7.56 3.46 39.78
CA LYS A 275 -6.38 4.14 39.25
C LYS A 275 -5.22 4.11 40.23
N ASP A 276 -5.47 4.33 41.51
CA ASP A 276 -4.48 4.29 42.59
C ASP A 276 -3.96 2.86 42.80
N LYS A 277 -4.85 1.84 42.78
CA LYS A 277 -4.44 0.42 42.81
C LYS A 277 -3.69 -0.04 41.56
N LEU A 278 -3.99 0.54 40.40
CA LEU A 278 -3.24 0.28 39.17
C LEU A 278 -1.87 0.96 39.23
N MET A 279 -1.80 2.19 39.77
CA MET A 279 -0.53 2.90 39.96
C MET A 279 0.37 2.17 40.96
N GLU A 280 -0.16 1.74 42.10
CA GLU A 280 0.57 0.97 43.11
C GLU A 280 1.08 -0.38 42.55
N ASN A 281 0.26 -1.07 41.76
CA ASN A 281 0.71 -2.30 41.08
C ASN A 281 1.75 -2.03 39.98
N LEU A 282 1.65 -0.92 39.25
CA LEU A 282 2.64 -0.55 38.24
C LEU A 282 3.97 -0.11 38.89
N GLU A 283 3.93 0.56 40.03
CA GLU A 283 5.11 0.91 40.82
C GLU A 283 5.80 -0.34 41.38
N LEU A 284 5.03 -1.30 41.91
CA LEU A 284 5.57 -2.60 42.33
C LEU A 284 6.20 -3.36 41.14
N PHE A 285 5.55 -3.34 39.97
CA PHE A 285 6.07 -4.01 38.78
C PHE A 285 7.34 -3.33 38.23
N LEU A 286 7.42 -1.99 38.30
CA LEU A 286 8.63 -1.24 37.94
C LEU A 286 9.78 -1.48 38.93
N ALA A 287 9.49 -1.61 40.22
CA ALA A 287 10.49 -1.96 41.24
C ALA A 287 11.06 -3.38 41.01
N ASP A 288 10.21 -4.35 40.66
CA ASP A 288 10.64 -5.70 40.27
C ASP A 288 11.48 -5.70 38.99
N LEU A 289 11.11 -4.89 37.98
CA LEU A 289 11.88 -4.74 36.76
C LEU A 289 13.25 -4.09 36.98
N GLN A 290 13.36 -3.11 37.90
CA GLN A 290 14.64 -2.48 38.23
C GLN A 290 15.57 -3.41 39.02
N LEU A 291 15.04 -4.26 39.89
CA LEU A 291 15.80 -5.35 40.53
C LEU A 291 16.32 -6.36 39.51
N ASN A 292 15.53 -6.66 38.47
CA ASN A 292 15.90 -7.60 37.42
C ASN A 292 16.88 -7.00 36.38
N SER A 293 16.82 -5.69 36.13
CA SER A 293 17.77 -5.00 35.25
C SER A 293 19.20 -4.95 35.81
N SER A 294 19.38 -5.04 37.12
CA SER A 294 20.71 -5.04 37.75
C SER A 294 21.38 -6.43 37.84
N ARG A 295 20.69 -7.49 37.41
CA ARG A 295 21.19 -8.89 37.46
C ARG A 295 21.63 -9.47 36.11
N THR A 296 21.53 -8.72 35.01
CA THR A 296 21.81 -9.25 33.66
C THR A 296 22.81 -8.40 32.86
N GLU A 297 23.94 -8.05 33.48
CA GLU A 297 25.16 -7.74 32.73
C GLU A 297 26.30 -8.67 33.18
N SER A 298 26.49 -9.77 32.44
CA SER A 298 27.80 -10.41 32.21
C SER A 298 27.65 -11.57 31.21
N THR A 299 27.91 -11.30 29.93
CA THR A 299 28.96 -11.93 29.09
C THR A 299 28.44 -12.89 28.00
N PRO A 300 29.12 -12.96 26.83
CA PRO A 300 28.48 -12.87 25.52
C PRO A 300 28.66 -14.14 24.63
N LEU A 301 28.38 -13.98 23.33
CA LEU A 301 28.61 -14.89 22.17
C LEU A 301 27.37 -15.75 21.82
N ASP A 302 26.93 -15.98 20.59
CA ASP A 302 27.50 -15.73 19.26
C ASP A 302 26.48 -16.15 18.16
N TYR A 303 26.67 -15.66 16.93
CA TYR A 303 26.22 -16.15 15.61
C TYR A 303 24.73 -16.39 15.26
N ASP A 304 24.26 -15.55 14.32
CA ASP A 304 23.88 -15.90 12.93
C ASP A 304 22.56 -16.63 12.59
N GLY A 305 22.00 -16.27 11.43
CA GLY A 305 21.04 -17.12 10.72
C GLY A 305 19.64 -16.57 10.41
N LEU A 306 19.57 -15.68 9.42
CA LEU A 306 18.71 -15.76 8.21
C LEU A 306 17.21 -16.15 8.27
N SER A 307 16.46 -15.39 7.45
CA SER A 307 15.23 -15.73 6.70
C SER A 307 13.92 -15.68 7.50
N LYS A 308 12.78 -15.23 6.98
CA LYS A 308 12.35 -14.66 5.68
C LYS A 308 10.88 -14.25 5.90
N GLU A 309 10.42 -13.28 5.09
CA GLU A 309 9.03 -13.08 4.63
C GLU A 309 7.92 -12.96 5.71
N GLY A 310 6.97 -12.05 5.66
CA GLY A 310 6.48 -11.17 4.61
C GLY A 310 5.06 -10.72 4.99
N LYS A 311 4.60 -9.68 4.28
CA LYS A 311 3.24 -9.12 4.19
C LYS A 311 2.84 -7.96 5.12
N LEU A 312 2.96 -6.78 4.48
CA LEU A 312 1.85 -5.89 4.09
C LEU A 312 1.05 -5.23 5.21
N SER A 313 1.23 -3.91 5.32
CA SER A 313 0.13 -3.00 5.66
C SER A 313 0.18 -1.82 4.70
N ASN A 314 -0.91 -1.71 3.93
CA ASN A 314 -1.29 -0.55 3.14
C ASN A 314 -1.48 0.67 4.05
N SER A 315 -0.87 1.80 3.72
CA SER A 315 -1.41 3.11 4.06
C SER A 315 -1.36 4.02 2.84
N VAL A 316 -2.56 4.30 2.34
CA VAL A 316 -2.85 5.34 1.34
C VAL A 316 -2.47 6.69 1.94
N SER A 317 -1.64 7.46 1.23
CA SER A 317 -1.40 8.88 1.51
C SER A 317 -1.98 9.74 0.40
N VAL A 318 -2.82 10.67 0.84
CA VAL A 318 -3.52 11.71 0.09
C VAL A 318 -2.51 12.77 -0.38
N ILE A 319 -2.59 13.17 -1.65
CA ILE A 319 -1.82 14.26 -2.24
C ILE A 319 -2.69 15.53 -2.25
N PRO A 320 -2.20 16.71 -1.82
CA PRO A 320 -2.78 17.98 -2.20
C PRO A 320 -2.12 18.55 -3.46
N SER A 321 -2.98 19.06 -4.34
CA SER A 321 -2.66 19.77 -5.58
C SER A 321 -1.98 21.11 -5.31
N GLU A 322 -0.87 21.40 -6.01
CA GLU A 322 -0.40 22.76 -6.22
C GLU A 322 -0.64 23.21 -7.66
N GLY A 323 -1.14 24.43 -7.76
CA GLY A 323 -1.72 25.03 -8.94
C GLY A 323 -0.71 25.64 -9.91
N CYS A 324 -1.17 25.67 -11.14
CA CYS A 324 -0.68 26.40 -12.29
C CYS A 324 -0.42 27.89 -11.97
N LYS A 325 0.76 28.40 -12.35
CA LYS A 325 0.96 29.82 -12.68
C LYS A 325 1.76 29.93 -13.97
N THR A 326 1.06 30.43 -14.98
CA THR A 326 1.56 31.01 -16.22
C THR A 326 2.37 32.28 -15.94
N LEU A 327 3.56 32.38 -16.56
CA LEU A 327 4.08 33.56 -17.25
C LEU A 327 5.09 33.06 -18.30
#